data_AF-B7KIU6-F1
#
_entry.id   AF-B7KIU6-F1
#
_cell.length_a   1.000
_cell.length_b   1.000
_cell.length_c   1.000
_cell.angle_alpha   90.00
_cell.angle_beta   90.00
_cell.angle_gamma   90.00
#
_symmetry.space_group_name_H-M   'P 1'
#
loop_
_entity.id
_entity.type
_entity.pdbx_description
1 polymer ?
#
loop_
_entity_poly.entity_id
_entity_poly.type
_entity_poly.pdbx_seq_one_letter_code
_entity_poly.pdbx_strand_id
1 'polypeptide(L)'
;MTIARISPQKARQKNRFRLWFERTMAILALINYMLVIFNLTYIPLRDFWLQGRVQLFFKFGQYELEWPPEPVRVLPVGLSQFITQYDVFKGIEPYRTTEQYLETVEKLKKEVSLEGLNTNNENVDKILQTLQQESLEMINNNPFEVANKLGTFERIKNKMRDYVFGTGNASAKQAFLIFWSRDYLKNNYSDKINFFDEQIVPLLQTNYYRPVGENGEPVDNFGLIDFFFFMIFLPEFLIRTWLISRRYTGVSWRDAMLWRWYDIFLLIPFFKILRIIPVIIRLNQSDLIDLNSIKKQASQGFVAGIAEDITEVVFIRIINQIQNSVKQGDIQKILTHQTTSTYIDVNEINEIQEIVKLFLEIIVEKTLPQIQPEAEAFLKYNFDKAISQSPAFTSLQRFPGVEGLQNQLSQQLASRSYQTLCEVMNSLIKEDKKFNELLGKMIQKFSLSLGTELQVQKSTDKLELLITDLLEEIKINYIERLSQEDVDAILEQTRQLRQKAQATLPQIEPSPYR
;
A
#
# COMPACT_ATOMS: atom_id res chain seq x y z
N MET A 1 9.29 51.22 12.45
CA MET A 1 8.92 50.02 13.23
C MET A 1 9.60 48.82 12.60
N THR A 2 10.60 48.28 13.30
CA THR A 2 11.49 47.21 12.83
C THR A 2 10.78 45.86 12.93
N ILE A 3 10.60 45.18 11.80
CA ILE A 3 10.10 43.81 11.76
C ILE A 3 11.22 42.90 12.27
N ALA A 4 11.09 42.43 13.51
CA ALA A 4 12.03 41.49 14.10
C ALA A 4 11.97 40.15 13.35
N ARG A 5 13.09 39.77 12.70
CA ARG A 5 13.32 38.40 12.19
C ARG A 5 13.25 37.44 13.38
N ILE A 6 12.24 36.58 13.39
CA ILE A 6 12.18 35.44 14.31
C ILE A 6 13.44 34.59 14.07
N SER A 7 14.26 34.43 15.11
CA SER A 7 15.53 33.71 15.02
C SER A 7 15.33 32.23 14.64
N PRO A 8 16.18 31.66 13.77
CA PRO A 8 16.04 30.28 13.27
C PRO A 8 16.13 29.20 14.37
N GLN A 9 16.70 29.52 15.53
CA GLN A 9 16.71 28.62 16.70
C GLN A 9 15.31 28.35 17.24
N LYS A 10 14.41 29.36 17.31
CA LYS A 10 13.04 29.15 17.79
C LYS A 10 12.21 28.30 16.83
N ALA A 11 12.42 28.41 15.52
CA ALA A 11 11.76 27.57 14.52
C ALA A 11 12.21 26.10 14.61
N ARG A 12 13.50 25.84 14.80
CA ARG A 12 14.06 24.48 14.97
C ARG A 12 13.59 23.80 16.26
N GLN A 13 13.48 24.55 17.35
CA GLN A 13 13.00 24.05 18.65
C GLN A 13 11.49 23.73 18.63
N LYS A 14 10.68 24.53 17.93
CA LYS A 14 9.24 24.30 17.72
C LYS A 14 8.96 23.02 16.94
N ASN A 15 9.84 22.65 16.01
CA ASN A 15 9.76 21.40 15.27
C ASN A 15 10.10 20.17 16.13
N ARG A 16 11.09 20.30 17.04
CA ARG A 16 11.44 19.22 17.99
C ARG A 16 10.34 18.91 19.00
N PHE A 17 9.71 19.94 19.58
CA PHE A 17 8.63 19.74 20.54
C PHE A 17 7.40 19.08 19.89
N ARG A 18 7.05 19.52 18.67
CA ARG A 18 5.99 18.88 17.89
C ARG A 18 6.30 17.41 17.64
N LEU A 19 7.50 17.09 17.16
CA LEU A 19 7.90 15.70 16.90
C LEU A 19 7.86 14.83 18.17
N TRP A 20 8.34 15.36 19.31
CA TRP A 20 8.26 14.64 20.58
C TRP A 20 6.81 14.37 21.01
N PHE A 21 5.93 15.35 20.87
CA PHE A 21 4.50 15.17 21.13
C PHE A 21 3.88 14.10 20.22
N GLU A 22 4.16 14.13 18.91
CA GLU A 22 3.69 13.09 17.98
C GLU A 22 4.17 11.69 18.39
N ARG A 23 5.44 11.56 18.81
CA ARG A 23 6.01 10.30 19.30
C ARG A 23 5.31 9.79 20.55
N THR A 24 5.11 10.66 21.55
CA THR A 24 4.38 10.30 22.77
C THR A 24 2.96 9.84 22.46
N MET A 25 2.25 10.56 21.59
CA MET A 25 0.90 10.20 21.18
C MET A 25 0.85 8.89 20.37
N ALA A 26 1.84 8.63 19.53
CA ALA A 26 1.96 7.38 18.79
C ALA A 26 2.23 6.19 19.73
N ILE A 27 3.11 6.36 20.72
CA ILE A 27 3.39 5.34 21.74
C ILE A 27 2.14 5.06 22.58
N LEU A 28 1.41 6.08 23.02
CA LEU A 28 0.16 5.91 23.76
C LEU A 28 -0.89 5.15 22.94
N ALA A 29 -1.04 5.48 21.66
CA ALA A 29 -1.95 4.75 20.75
C ALA A 29 -1.52 3.30 20.57
N LEU A 30 -0.22 3.03 20.45
CA LEU A 30 0.33 1.67 20.35
C LEU A 30 0.07 0.86 21.63
N ILE A 31 0.31 1.45 22.81
CA ILE A 31 0.03 0.81 24.11
C ILE A 31 -1.47 0.48 24.23
N ASN A 32 -2.34 1.43 23.90
CA ASN A 32 -3.79 1.19 23.91
C ASN A 32 -4.16 0.01 23.00
N TYR A 33 -3.58 -0.05 21.79
CA TYR A 33 -3.86 -1.13 20.85
C TYR A 33 -3.32 -2.48 21.32
N MET A 34 -2.13 -2.53 21.92
CA MET A 34 -1.63 -3.75 22.56
C MET A 34 -2.54 -4.24 23.69
N LEU A 35 -3.07 -3.32 24.51
CA LEU A 35 -4.05 -3.66 25.56
C LEU A 35 -5.35 -4.20 24.97
N VAL A 36 -5.81 -3.67 23.84
CA VAL A 36 -6.98 -4.19 23.11
C VAL A 36 -6.74 -5.61 22.62
N ILE A 37 -5.58 -5.88 21.99
CA ILE A 37 -5.22 -7.23 21.54
C ILE A 37 -5.15 -8.17 22.75
N PHE A 38 -4.44 -7.78 23.80
CA PHE A 38 -4.33 -8.54 25.03
C PHE A 38 -5.72 -8.89 25.59
N ASN A 39 -6.61 -7.90 25.71
CA ASN A 39 -7.99 -8.08 26.18
C ASN A 39 -8.79 -9.10 25.34
N LEU A 40 -8.63 -9.08 24.00
CA LEU A 40 -9.30 -10.01 23.10
C LEU A 40 -8.74 -11.43 23.22
N THR A 41 -7.42 -11.56 23.40
CA THR A 41 -6.73 -12.85 23.51
C THR A 41 -6.72 -13.44 24.92
N TYR A 42 -7.07 -12.66 25.94
CA TYR A 42 -6.94 -13.05 27.35
C TYR A 42 -7.77 -14.29 27.70
N ILE A 43 -9.06 -14.32 27.34
CA ILE A 43 -9.94 -15.45 27.68
C ILE A 43 -9.49 -16.74 26.97
N PRO A 44 -9.26 -16.76 25.64
CA PRO A 44 -8.75 -17.95 24.96
C PRO A 44 -7.41 -18.46 25.50
N LEU A 45 -6.51 -17.55 25.89
CA LEU A 45 -5.19 -17.89 26.41
C LEU A 45 -5.12 -17.94 27.94
N ARG A 46 -6.25 -17.87 28.66
CA ARG A 46 -6.27 -17.76 30.12
C ARG A 46 -5.55 -18.92 30.79
N ASP A 47 -5.75 -20.15 30.32
CA ASP A 47 -5.14 -21.33 30.94
C ASP A 47 -3.61 -21.26 30.85
N PHE A 48 -3.10 -20.72 29.73
CA PHE A 48 -1.68 -20.43 29.57
C PHE A 48 -1.21 -19.35 30.55
N TRP A 49 -1.97 -18.25 30.70
CA TRP A 49 -1.62 -17.19 31.66
C TRP A 49 -1.66 -17.67 33.11
N LEU A 50 -2.59 -18.57 33.45
CA LEU A 50 -2.80 -19.12 34.79
C LEU A 50 -1.75 -20.16 35.17
N GLN A 51 -1.43 -21.09 34.27
CA GLN A 51 -0.50 -22.17 34.57
C GLN A 51 0.94 -21.80 34.21
N GLY A 52 1.12 -20.93 33.22
CA GLY A 52 2.42 -20.61 32.65
C GLY A 52 3.05 -21.76 31.88
N ARG A 53 2.26 -22.79 31.54
CA ARG A 53 2.71 -24.02 30.87
C ARG A 53 2.16 -24.10 29.45
N VAL A 54 2.94 -24.69 28.55
CA VAL A 54 2.55 -24.92 27.15
C VAL A 54 2.56 -26.41 26.88
N GLN A 55 1.49 -26.86 26.24
CA GLN A 55 1.37 -28.17 25.64
C GLN A 55 0.60 -28.01 24.33
N LEU A 56 1.16 -28.50 23.23
CA LEU A 56 0.55 -28.44 21.91
C LEU A 56 -0.22 -29.73 21.66
N PHE A 57 -1.37 -29.59 21.00
CA PHE A 57 -2.25 -30.70 20.67
C PHE A 57 -2.40 -30.78 19.16
N PHE A 58 -2.04 -31.91 18.59
CA PHE A 58 -2.19 -32.17 17.16
C PHE A 58 -3.18 -33.30 16.97
N LYS A 59 -4.27 -33.03 16.23
CA LYS A 59 -5.29 -34.03 15.92
C LYS A 59 -5.13 -34.49 14.47
N PHE A 60 -4.86 -35.79 14.29
CA PHE A 60 -4.75 -36.43 12.99
C PHE A 60 -5.81 -37.54 12.89
N GLY A 61 -6.99 -37.20 12.37
CA GLY A 61 -8.13 -38.11 12.32
C GLY A 61 -8.64 -38.47 13.73
N GLN A 62 -8.49 -39.73 14.13
CA GLN A 62 -8.87 -40.22 15.46
C GLN A 62 -7.73 -40.18 16.49
N TYR A 63 -6.50 -39.86 16.06
CA TYR A 63 -5.35 -39.78 16.94
C TYR A 63 -5.14 -38.36 17.45
N GLU A 64 -4.95 -38.19 18.76
CA GLU A 64 -4.57 -36.94 19.40
C GLU A 64 -3.16 -37.09 19.96
N LEU A 65 -2.22 -36.31 19.44
CA LEU A 65 -0.84 -36.27 19.89
C LEU A 65 -0.63 -35.05 20.79
N GLU A 66 -0.21 -35.27 22.02
CA GLU A 66 0.22 -34.23 22.95
C GLU A 66 1.74 -34.04 22.85
N TRP A 67 2.23 -32.82 22.58
CA TRP A 67 3.66 -32.51 22.54
C TRP A 67 4.00 -31.21 23.28
N PRO A 68 4.98 -31.22 24.20
CA PRO A 68 5.65 -32.38 24.80
C PRO A 68 4.71 -33.24 25.67
N PRO A 69 5.12 -34.47 26.06
CA PRO A 69 4.29 -35.37 26.88
C PRO A 69 3.87 -34.76 28.22
N GLU A 70 4.74 -33.94 28.80
CA GLU A 70 4.46 -33.17 30.00
C GLU A 70 4.47 -31.66 29.67
N PRO A 71 3.50 -30.89 30.20
CA PRO A 71 3.39 -29.47 29.91
C PRO A 71 4.59 -28.68 30.47
N VAL A 72 5.33 -27.99 29.60
CA VAL A 72 6.55 -27.27 29.98
C VAL A 72 6.22 -25.86 30.45
N ARG A 73 6.74 -25.48 31.62
CA ARG A 73 6.61 -24.12 32.14
C ARG A 73 7.53 -23.16 31.38
N VAL A 74 6.94 -22.17 30.71
CA VAL A 74 7.64 -21.11 30.00
C VAL A 74 7.50 -19.76 30.69
N LEU A 75 6.45 -19.59 31.50
CA LEU A 75 6.16 -18.34 32.19
C LEU A 75 6.59 -18.42 33.67
N PRO A 76 7.37 -17.46 34.19
CA PRO A 76 7.66 -17.36 35.61
C PRO A 76 6.39 -17.23 36.46
N VAL A 77 6.39 -17.82 37.66
CA VAL A 77 5.24 -17.80 38.59
C VAL A 77 4.74 -16.38 38.85
N GLY A 78 5.65 -15.45 39.17
CA GLY A 78 5.28 -14.08 39.49
C GLY A 78 4.62 -13.33 38.33
N LEU A 79 5.03 -13.63 37.09
CA LEU A 79 4.43 -13.01 35.91
C LEU A 79 3.03 -13.58 35.61
N SER A 80 2.87 -14.89 35.79
CA SER A 80 1.56 -15.55 35.73
C SER A 80 0.58 -14.92 36.73
N GLN A 81 0.97 -14.81 38.01
CA GLN A 81 0.16 -14.20 39.06
C GLN A 81 -0.21 -12.74 38.76
N PHE A 82 0.75 -11.95 38.27
CA PHE A 82 0.51 -10.56 37.88
C PHE A 82 -0.51 -10.45 36.75
N ILE A 83 -0.37 -11.28 35.71
CA ILE A 83 -1.28 -11.27 34.55
C ILE A 83 -2.69 -11.73 34.95
N THR A 84 -2.81 -12.76 35.79
CA THR A 84 -4.12 -13.29 36.23
C THR A 84 -4.91 -12.34 37.11
N GLN A 85 -4.30 -11.28 37.67
CA GLN A 85 -5.06 -10.19 38.34
C GLN A 85 -6.05 -9.53 37.37
N TYR A 86 -5.83 -9.68 36.07
CA TYR A 86 -6.73 -9.23 35.04
C TYR A 86 -8.09 -9.95 35.04
N ASP A 87 -8.22 -11.10 35.70
CA ASP A 87 -9.49 -11.82 35.89
C ASP A 87 -10.60 -10.92 36.45
N VAL A 88 -10.24 -9.97 37.33
CA VAL A 88 -11.17 -8.98 37.91
C VAL A 88 -11.85 -8.13 36.83
N PHE A 89 -11.11 -7.74 35.78
CA PHE A 89 -11.68 -6.96 34.67
C PHE A 89 -12.55 -7.80 33.75
N LYS A 90 -12.38 -9.12 33.76
CA LYS A 90 -13.22 -10.07 33.03
C LYS A 90 -14.35 -10.67 33.87
N GLY A 91 -14.49 -10.26 35.14
CA GLY A 91 -15.48 -10.83 36.05
C GLY A 91 -15.27 -12.34 36.24
N ILE A 92 -14.04 -12.81 36.20
CA ILE A 92 -13.73 -14.23 36.31
C ILE A 92 -13.59 -14.59 37.78
N GLU A 93 -14.37 -15.57 38.20
CA GLU A 93 -14.39 -16.10 39.56
C GLU A 93 -14.13 -17.61 39.55
N PRO A 94 -13.50 -18.18 40.59
CA PRO A 94 -13.42 -19.62 40.75
C PRO A 94 -14.81 -20.27 40.69
N TYR A 95 -14.93 -21.41 40.02
CA TYR A 95 -16.21 -22.11 39.97
C TYR A 95 -16.50 -22.74 41.33
N ARG A 96 -17.60 -22.33 41.98
CA ARG A 96 -17.94 -22.69 43.37
C ARG A 96 -17.80 -24.18 43.70
N THR A 97 -18.38 -25.07 42.88
CA THR A 97 -18.33 -26.52 43.17
C THR A 97 -16.95 -27.12 42.93
N THR A 98 -16.15 -26.55 42.02
CA THR A 98 -14.77 -27.00 41.78
C THR A 98 -13.87 -26.57 42.92
N GLU A 99 -14.05 -25.35 43.44
CA GLU A 99 -13.36 -24.87 44.63
C GLU A 99 -13.70 -25.70 45.87
N GLN A 100 -14.99 -25.94 46.11
CA GLN A 100 -15.47 -26.82 47.19
C GLN A 100 -14.85 -28.22 47.11
N TYR A 101 -14.81 -28.82 45.93
CA TYR A 101 -14.19 -30.13 45.71
C TYR A 101 -12.70 -30.12 46.04
N LEU A 102 -11.95 -29.11 45.60
CA LEU A 102 -10.52 -28.96 45.94
C LEU A 102 -10.31 -28.73 47.44
N GLU A 103 -11.17 -27.95 48.11
CA GLU A 103 -11.14 -27.79 49.57
C GLU A 103 -11.39 -29.12 50.31
N THR A 104 -12.33 -29.94 49.82
CA THR A 104 -12.61 -31.27 50.38
C THR A 104 -11.39 -32.20 50.21
N VAL A 105 -10.68 -32.12 49.08
CA VAL A 105 -9.41 -32.84 48.88
C VAL A 105 -8.34 -32.38 49.87
N GLU A 106 -8.20 -31.07 50.10
CA GLU A 106 -7.25 -30.54 51.08
C GLU A 106 -7.59 -30.94 52.52
N LYS A 107 -8.89 -31.01 52.87
CA LYS A 107 -9.34 -31.57 54.16
C LYS A 107 -8.94 -33.04 54.29
N LEU A 108 -9.12 -33.85 53.24
CA LEU A 108 -8.68 -35.24 53.24
C LEU A 108 -7.17 -35.35 53.50
N LYS A 109 -6.34 -34.57 52.79
CA LYS A 109 -4.88 -34.60 52.96
C LYS A 109 -4.45 -34.27 54.38
N LYS A 110 -5.09 -33.28 55.01
CA LYS A 110 -4.82 -32.89 56.40
C LYS A 110 -5.16 -34.02 57.38
N GLU A 111 -6.35 -34.61 57.26
CA GLU A 111 -6.78 -35.70 58.13
C GLU A 111 -5.93 -36.98 57.96
N VAL A 112 -5.60 -37.33 56.71
CA VAL A 112 -4.73 -38.48 56.42
C VAL A 112 -3.31 -38.27 56.95
N SER A 113 -2.80 -37.04 56.95
CA SER A 113 -1.49 -36.72 57.51
C SER A 113 -1.43 -36.86 59.04
N LEU A 114 -2.56 -36.70 59.73
CA LEU A 114 -2.67 -36.80 61.19
C LEU A 114 -2.91 -38.23 61.67
N GLU A 115 -3.83 -38.95 61.03
CA GLU A 115 -4.33 -40.23 61.55
C GLU A 115 -3.95 -41.45 60.69
N GLY A 116 -3.48 -41.22 59.46
CA GLY A 116 -3.16 -42.26 58.48
C GLY A 116 -4.40 -42.95 57.90
N LEU A 117 -4.23 -43.61 56.75
CA LEU A 117 -5.31 -44.33 56.07
C LEU A 117 -5.57 -45.75 56.60
N ASN A 118 -4.72 -46.23 57.50
CA ASN A 118 -4.76 -47.61 58.02
C ASN A 118 -5.72 -47.78 59.20
N THR A 119 -6.06 -46.68 59.88
CA THR A 119 -7.01 -46.68 61.00
C THR A 119 -8.43 -46.55 60.46
N ASN A 120 -9.39 -47.30 60.99
CA ASN A 120 -10.81 -47.16 60.63
C ASN A 120 -11.40 -45.87 61.25
N ASN A 121 -10.97 -44.71 60.74
CA ASN A 121 -11.47 -43.42 61.16
C ASN A 121 -12.74 -43.06 60.38
N GLU A 122 -13.86 -42.88 61.10
CA GLU A 122 -15.14 -42.47 60.52
C GLU A 122 -15.09 -41.12 59.81
N ASN A 123 -14.24 -40.19 60.25
CA ASN A 123 -14.11 -38.86 59.64
C ASN A 123 -13.49 -38.94 58.24
N VAL A 124 -12.43 -39.73 58.06
CA VAL A 124 -11.83 -39.96 56.74
C VAL A 124 -12.82 -40.65 55.82
N ASP A 125 -13.61 -41.62 56.31
CA ASP A 125 -14.64 -42.29 55.50
C ASP A 125 -15.73 -41.32 55.03
N LYS A 126 -16.16 -40.39 55.89
CA LYS A 126 -17.11 -39.33 55.52
C LYS A 126 -16.55 -38.43 54.43
N ILE A 127 -15.30 -37.98 54.56
CA ILE A 127 -14.67 -37.10 53.56
C ILE A 127 -14.54 -37.82 52.20
N LEU A 128 -14.14 -39.10 52.21
CA LEU A 128 -14.06 -39.91 50.99
C LEU A 128 -15.43 -40.10 50.33
N GLN A 129 -16.49 -40.35 51.11
CA GLN A 129 -17.86 -40.40 50.60
C GLN A 129 -18.31 -39.07 49.99
N THR A 130 -17.97 -37.94 50.63
CA THR A 130 -18.25 -36.61 50.08
C THR A 130 -17.51 -36.40 48.75
N LEU A 131 -16.23 -36.74 48.65
CA LEU A 131 -15.47 -36.64 47.39
C LEU A 131 -16.04 -37.52 46.29
N GLN A 132 -16.51 -38.73 46.63
CA GLN A 132 -17.21 -39.61 45.69
C GLN A 132 -18.50 -38.97 45.17
N GLN A 133 -19.31 -38.39 46.05
CA GLN A 133 -20.55 -37.69 45.68
C GLN A 133 -20.27 -36.46 44.82
N GLU A 134 -19.38 -35.58 45.25
CA GLU A 134 -18.96 -34.39 44.51
C GLU A 134 -18.38 -34.75 43.14
N SER A 135 -17.63 -35.84 43.03
CA SER A 135 -17.12 -36.35 41.75
C SER A 135 -18.26 -36.78 40.81
N LEU A 136 -19.26 -37.48 41.32
CA LEU A 136 -20.43 -37.89 40.53
C LEU A 136 -21.24 -36.68 40.09
N GLU A 137 -21.47 -35.72 40.97
CA GLU A 137 -22.15 -34.46 40.65
C GLU A 137 -21.39 -33.67 39.60
N MET A 138 -20.06 -33.54 39.72
CA MET A 138 -19.22 -32.87 38.73
C MET A 138 -19.33 -33.54 37.35
N ILE A 139 -19.35 -34.87 37.28
CA ILE A 139 -19.51 -35.63 36.02
C ILE A 139 -20.91 -35.49 35.44
N ASN A 140 -21.95 -35.44 36.27
CA ASN A 140 -23.34 -35.31 35.82
C ASN A 140 -23.68 -33.91 35.34
N ASN A 141 -23.27 -32.90 36.10
CA ASN A 141 -23.66 -31.50 35.88
C ASN A 141 -22.70 -30.76 34.94
N ASN A 142 -21.52 -31.32 34.67
CA ASN A 142 -20.51 -30.80 33.77
C ASN A 142 -20.27 -29.27 33.92
N PRO A 143 -19.74 -28.82 35.08
CA PRO A 143 -19.58 -27.40 35.36
C PRO A 143 -18.61 -26.68 34.39
N PHE A 144 -17.80 -27.44 33.64
CA PHE A 144 -16.84 -26.94 32.66
C PHE A 144 -17.48 -26.47 31.36
N GLU A 145 -18.74 -26.83 31.11
CA GLU A 145 -19.47 -26.42 29.91
C GLU A 145 -19.68 -24.90 29.87
N VAL A 146 -20.05 -24.30 31.00
CA VAL A 146 -20.29 -22.85 31.14
C VAL A 146 -19.03 -22.03 30.81
N ALA A 147 -17.85 -22.57 31.10
CA ALA A 147 -16.56 -21.93 30.86
C ALA A 147 -15.99 -22.22 29.46
N ASN A 148 -16.71 -22.94 28.60
CA ASN A 148 -16.21 -23.49 27.33
C ASN A 148 -14.92 -24.34 27.51
N LYS A 149 -14.89 -25.15 28.58
CA LYS A 149 -13.76 -26.01 28.98
C LYS A 149 -14.07 -27.50 28.87
N LEU A 150 -15.00 -27.88 27.98
CA LEU A 150 -15.38 -29.29 27.74
C LEU A 150 -14.17 -30.18 27.46
N GLY A 151 -13.23 -29.72 26.63
CA GLY A 151 -11.99 -30.46 26.34
C GLY A 151 -11.15 -30.71 27.59
N THR A 152 -11.01 -29.72 28.48
CA THR A 152 -10.30 -29.89 29.76
C THR A 152 -11.01 -30.94 30.63
N PHE A 153 -12.34 -30.94 30.65
CA PHE A 153 -13.09 -31.92 31.43
C PHE A 153 -12.97 -33.34 30.89
N GLU A 154 -12.97 -33.52 29.56
CA GLU A 154 -12.67 -34.82 28.96
C GLU A 154 -11.26 -35.29 29.28
N ARG A 155 -10.26 -34.39 29.28
CA ARG A 155 -8.89 -34.71 29.69
C ARG A 155 -8.79 -35.18 31.13
N ILE A 156 -9.50 -34.51 32.05
CA ILE A 156 -9.59 -34.94 33.46
C ILE A 156 -10.17 -36.35 33.54
N LYS A 157 -11.29 -36.61 32.85
CA LYS A 157 -11.93 -37.92 32.84
C LYS A 157 -11.03 -39.01 32.24
N ASN A 158 -10.35 -38.73 31.14
CA ASN A 158 -9.41 -39.66 30.50
C ASN A 158 -8.23 -39.98 31.41
N LYS A 159 -7.56 -38.96 31.97
CA LYS A 159 -6.44 -39.16 32.92
C LYS A 159 -6.86 -40.02 34.11
N MET A 160 -8.06 -39.81 34.65
CA MET A 160 -8.58 -40.64 35.74
C MET A 160 -8.86 -42.09 35.32
N ARG A 161 -9.45 -42.31 34.13
CA ARG A 161 -9.69 -43.65 33.59
C ARG A 161 -8.38 -44.40 33.34
N ASP A 162 -7.42 -43.73 32.69
CA ASP A 162 -6.12 -44.30 32.38
C ASP A 162 -5.34 -44.64 33.65
N TYR A 163 -5.38 -43.77 34.67
CA TYR A 163 -4.68 -44.02 35.93
C TYR A 163 -5.30 -45.15 36.77
N VAL A 164 -6.63 -45.30 36.76
CA VAL A 164 -7.32 -46.33 37.58
C VAL A 164 -7.45 -47.67 36.86
N PHE A 165 -7.71 -47.67 35.55
CA PHE A 165 -8.00 -48.88 34.77
C PHE A 165 -6.93 -49.23 33.72
N GLY A 166 -5.99 -48.32 33.43
CA GLY A 166 -5.04 -48.49 32.33
C GLY A 166 -5.65 -48.33 30.94
N THR A 167 -6.87 -47.80 30.83
CA THR A 167 -7.57 -47.64 29.54
C THR A 167 -8.61 -46.51 29.56
N GLY A 168 -8.70 -45.77 28.45
CA GLY A 168 -9.67 -44.69 28.25
C GLY A 168 -11.10 -45.16 27.98
N ASN A 169 -11.33 -46.46 27.75
CA ASN A 169 -12.66 -47.01 27.44
C ASN A 169 -13.53 -47.28 28.69
N ALA A 170 -13.02 -47.01 29.89
CA ALA A 170 -13.72 -47.25 31.14
C ALA A 170 -14.70 -46.12 31.52
N SER A 171 -15.60 -46.39 32.47
CA SER A 171 -16.52 -45.37 33.00
C SER A 171 -15.76 -44.34 33.86
N ALA A 172 -15.87 -43.06 33.49
CA ALA A 172 -15.28 -41.97 34.29
C ALA A 172 -15.87 -41.94 35.71
N LYS A 173 -17.18 -42.19 35.86
CA LYS A 173 -17.84 -42.23 37.17
C LYS A 173 -17.21 -43.30 38.06
N GLN A 174 -16.99 -44.50 37.52
CA GLN A 174 -16.34 -45.58 38.26
C GLN A 174 -14.88 -45.26 38.58
N ALA A 175 -14.15 -44.64 37.66
CA ALA A 175 -12.76 -44.24 37.90
C ALA A 175 -12.64 -43.32 39.12
N PHE A 176 -13.46 -42.26 39.19
CA PHE A 176 -13.49 -41.36 40.34
C PHE A 176 -13.95 -42.03 41.64
N LEU A 177 -14.98 -42.88 41.57
CA LEU A 177 -15.46 -43.61 42.75
C LEU A 177 -14.40 -44.55 43.33
N ILE A 178 -13.70 -45.29 42.47
CA ILE A 178 -12.61 -46.19 42.86
C ILE A 178 -11.43 -45.37 43.38
N PHE A 179 -11.05 -44.30 42.69
CA PHE A 179 -9.93 -43.45 43.08
C PHE A 179 -10.09 -42.92 44.51
N TRP A 180 -11.29 -42.43 44.86
CA TRP A 180 -11.61 -41.95 46.21
C TRP A 180 -12.07 -43.05 47.18
N SER A 181 -11.92 -44.33 46.83
CA SER A 181 -12.18 -45.40 47.79
C SER A 181 -11.00 -45.56 48.75
N ARG A 182 -11.29 -45.84 50.02
CA ARG A 182 -10.26 -46.08 51.04
C ARG A 182 -9.33 -47.22 50.63
N ASP A 183 -9.88 -48.33 50.14
CA ASP A 183 -9.09 -49.51 49.77
C ASP A 183 -8.14 -49.24 48.61
N TYR A 184 -8.55 -48.39 47.66
CA TYR A 184 -7.64 -47.93 46.62
C TYR A 184 -6.56 -47.03 47.22
N LEU A 185 -6.91 -45.96 47.94
CA LEU A 185 -5.95 -44.98 48.45
C LEU A 185 -4.94 -45.52 49.47
N LYS A 186 -5.31 -46.54 50.26
CA LYS A 186 -4.40 -47.21 51.21
C LYS A 186 -3.11 -47.70 50.54
N ASN A 187 -3.21 -48.17 49.30
CA ASN A 187 -2.08 -48.65 48.53
C ASN A 187 -1.41 -47.48 47.79
N ASN A 188 -0.16 -47.16 48.15
CA ASN A 188 0.65 -46.09 47.54
C ASN A 188 -0.05 -44.72 47.52
N TYR A 189 -0.57 -44.30 48.68
CA TYR A 189 -1.26 -43.01 48.84
C TYR A 189 -0.48 -41.83 48.25
N SER A 190 0.82 -41.74 48.55
CA SER A 190 1.67 -40.65 48.08
C SER A 190 1.69 -40.53 46.56
N ASP A 191 1.86 -41.64 45.83
CA ASP A 191 1.90 -41.62 44.36
C ASP A 191 0.54 -41.22 43.77
N LYS A 192 -0.56 -41.66 44.40
CA LYS A 192 -1.93 -41.36 43.95
C LYS A 192 -2.28 -39.90 44.15
N ILE A 193 -1.92 -39.33 45.29
CA ILE A 193 -2.11 -37.91 45.56
C ILE A 193 -1.18 -37.06 44.71
N ASN A 194 0.09 -37.45 44.51
CA ASN A 194 1.00 -36.75 43.61
C ASN A 194 0.46 -36.73 42.17
N PHE A 195 -0.04 -37.86 41.67
CA PHE A 195 -0.74 -37.91 40.38
C PHE A 195 -1.90 -36.91 40.34
N PHE A 196 -2.75 -36.91 41.36
CA PHE A 196 -3.90 -36.01 41.40
C PHE A 196 -3.47 -34.54 41.43
N ASP A 197 -2.47 -34.18 42.24
CA ASP A 197 -1.97 -32.83 42.42
C ASP A 197 -1.23 -32.30 41.19
N GLU A 198 -0.49 -33.16 40.49
CA GLU A 198 0.29 -32.75 39.31
C GLU A 198 -0.51 -32.79 38.02
N GLN A 199 -1.46 -33.72 37.89
CA GLN A 199 -2.15 -34.00 36.62
C GLN A 199 -3.62 -33.56 36.61
N ILE A 200 -4.31 -33.56 37.75
CA ILE A 200 -5.76 -33.30 37.83
C ILE A 200 -6.05 -31.90 38.40
N VAL A 201 -5.44 -31.52 39.53
CA VAL A 201 -5.65 -30.21 40.17
C VAL A 201 -5.40 -29.03 39.22
N PRO A 202 -4.31 -28.99 38.41
CA PRO A 202 -4.08 -27.87 37.51
C PRO A 202 -5.18 -27.72 36.46
N LEU A 203 -5.77 -28.84 36.01
CA LEU A 203 -6.89 -28.84 35.07
C LEU A 203 -8.18 -28.37 35.73
N LEU A 204 -8.45 -28.82 36.96
CA LEU A 204 -9.60 -28.35 37.76
C LEU A 204 -9.55 -26.84 37.99
N GLN A 205 -8.38 -26.29 38.33
CA GLN A 205 -8.16 -24.86 38.58
C GLN A 205 -8.41 -23.97 37.34
N THR A 206 -8.41 -24.54 36.13
CA THR A 206 -8.78 -23.78 34.92
C THR A 206 -10.28 -23.49 34.85
N ASN A 207 -11.11 -24.22 35.59
CA ASN A 207 -12.55 -23.98 35.61
C ASN A 207 -12.87 -22.66 36.29
N TYR A 208 -13.74 -21.87 35.67
CA TYR A 208 -14.13 -20.58 36.20
C TYR A 208 -15.59 -20.29 35.88
N TYR A 209 -16.18 -19.40 36.65
CA TYR A 209 -17.49 -18.83 36.39
C TYR A 209 -17.32 -17.38 35.96
N ARG A 210 -18.14 -16.95 35.00
CA ARG A 210 -18.24 -15.55 34.61
C ARG A 210 -19.71 -15.15 34.70
N PRO A 211 -20.09 -14.19 35.56
CA PRO A 211 -21.46 -13.76 35.68
C PRO A 211 -21.90 -13.13 34.36
N VAL A 212 -23.15 -13.38 34.00
CA VAL A 212 -23.80 -12.84 32.82
C VAL A 212 -24.73 -11.72 33.27
N GLY A 213 -24.61 -10.55 32.65
CA GLY A 213 -25.46 -9.41 32.96
C GLY A 213 -26.88 -9.58 32.42
N GLU A 214 -27.77 -8.66 32.78
CA GLU A 214 -29.16 -8.63 32.26
C GLU A 214 -29.23 -8.47 30.73
N ASN A 215 -28.15 -8.01 30.11
CA ASN A 215 -27.99 -7.89 28.65
C ASN A 215 -27.61 -9.21 27.97
N GLY A 216 -27.44 -10.31 28.71
CA GLY A 216 -27.06 -11.62 28.17
C GLY A 216 -25.57 -11.76 27.84
N GLU A 217 -24.76 -10.73 28.09
CA GLU A 217 -23.32 -10.75 27.86
C GLU A 217 -22.56 -11.00 29.16
N PRO A 218 -21.45 -11.75 29.13
CA PRO A 218 -20.65 -11.95 30.33
C PRO A 218 -19.95 -10.64 30.75
N VAL A 219 -19.81 -10.40 32.06
CA VAL A 219 -19.26 -9.15 32.62
C VAL A 219 -17.88 -8.81 32.03
N ASP A 220 -17.76 -7.66 31.35
CA ASP A 220 -16.50 -7.15 30.79
C ASP A 220 -16.29 -5.69 31.19
N ASN A 221 -15.38 -5.47 32.14
CA ASN A 221 -15.06 -4.15 32.67
C ASN A 221 -13.86 -3.50 31.95
N PHE A 222 -13.42 -4.03 30.81
CA PHE A 222 -12.35 -3.41 30.02
C PHE A 222 -12.62 -1.95 29.67
N GLY A 223 -13.90 -1.57 29.54
CA GLY A 223 -14.30 -0.18 29.33
C GLY A 223 -13.72 0.81 30.34
N LEU A 224 -13.46 0.40 31.59
CA LEU A 224 -12.84 1.25 32.61
C LEU A 224 -11.39 1.60 32.27
N ILE A 225 -10.61 0.61 31.82
CA ILE A 225 -9.23 0.82 31.38
C ILE A 225 -9.22 1.66 30.10
N ASP A 226 -10.12 1.35 29.18
CA ASP A 226 -10.19 2.02 27.88
C ASP A 226 -10.61 3.49 28.00
N PHE A 227 -11.46 3.81 28.99
CA PHE A 227 -11.92 5.16 29.26
C PHE A 227 -10.76 6.12 29.60
N PHE A 228 -9.71 5.64 30.27
CA PHE A 228 -8.51 6.44 30.52
C PHE A 228 -7.86 6.93 29.21
N PHE A 229 -7.75 6.05 28.21
CA PHE A 229 -7.21 6.41 26.90
C PHE A 229 -8.16 7.31 26.11
N PHE A 230 -9.46 7.03 26.17
CA PHE A 230 -10.48 7.90 25.58
C PHE A 230 -10.36 9.34 26.11
N MET A 231 -10.15 9.51 27.41
CA MET A 231 -9.96 10.82 28.05
C MET A 231 -8.71 11.56 27.58
N ILE A 232 -7.71 10.86 27.04
CA ILE A 232 -6.51 11.48 26.45
C ILE A 232 -6.73 11.80 24.97
N PHE A 233 -7.28 10.84 24.20
CA PHE A 233 -7.44 10.98 22.75
C PHE A 233 -8.55 11.95 22.37
N LEU A 234 -9.64 12.03 23.14
CA LEU A 234 -10.75 12.92 22.80
C LEU A 234 -10.32 14.40 22.82
N PRO A 235 -9.71 14.94 23.91
CA PRO A 235 -9.22 16.32 23.90
C PRO A 235 -8.14 16.55 22.85
N GLU A 236 -7.23 15.60 22.65
CA GLU A 236 -6.17 15.73 21.64
C GLU A 236 -6.74 15.86 20.23
N PHE A 237 -7.72 15.02 19.88
CA PHE A 237 -8.43 15.09 18.62
C PHE A 237 -9.17 16.43 18.45
N LEU A 238 -9.91 16.88 19.48
CA LEU A 238 -10.65 18.14 19.43
C LEU A 238 -9.72 19.36 19.28
N ILE A 239 -8.66 19.45 20.09
CA ILE A 239 -7.68 20.53 20.03
C ILE A 239 -7.00 20.54 18.66
N ARG A 240 -6.59 19.39 18.15
CA ARG A 240 -5.86 19.31 16.90
C ARG A 240 -6.72 19.67 15.69
N THR A 241 -7.96 19.18 15.61
CA THR A 241 -8.90 19.54 14.54
C THR A 241 -9.26 21.02 14.60
N TRP A 242 -9.42 21.59 15.80
CA TRP A 242 -9.63 23.03 15.99
C TRP A 242 -8.43 23.86 15.52
N LEU A 243 -7.19 23.45 15.85
CA LEU A 243 -5.98 24.11 15.38
C LEU A 243 -5.81 24.05 13.86
N ILE A 244 -6.24 22.97 13.20
CA ILE A 244 -6.23 22.84 11.73
C ILE A 244 -7.21 23.84 11.11
N SER A 245 -8.46 23.88 11.60
CA SER A 245 -9.47 24.82 11.09
C SER A 245 -9.04 26.28 11.25
N ARG A 246 -8.27 26.61 12.30
CA ARG A 246 -7.76 27.97 12.50
C ARG A 246 -6.53 28.32 11.64
N ARG A 247 -5.80 27.33 11.12
CA ARG A 247 -4.59 27.55 10.31
C ARG A 247 -4.86 27.63 8.81
N TYR A 248 -5.89 26.96 8.32
CA TYR A 248 -6.20 26.89 6.89
C TYR A 248 -7.46 27.70 6.59
N THR A 249 -7.35 28.70 5.70
CA THR A 249 -8.47 29.51 5.22
C THR A 249 -9.42 28.66 4.38
N GLY A 250 -10.70 28.62 4.73
CA GLY A 250 -11.72 27.85 4.00
C GLY A 250 -12.00 26.44 4.53
N VAL A 251 -11.37 26.00 5.62
CA VAL A 251 -11.62 24.69 6.23
C VAL A 251 -12.52 24.83 7.47
N SER A 252 -13.75 24.32 7.40
CA SER A 252 -14.62 24.28 8.59
C SER A 252 -14.08 23.27 9.61
N TRP A 253 -14.48 23.40 10.88
CA TRP A 253 -14.02 22.47 11.92
C TRP A 253 -14.47 21.02 11.67
N ARG A 254 -15.65 20.83 11.05
CA ARG A 254 -16.13 19.51 10.63
C ARG A 254 -15.27 18.93 9.51
N ASP A 255 -14.85 19.75 8.56
CA ASP A 255 -13.95 19.33 7.48
C ASP A 255 -12.58 18.94 8.04
N ALA A 256 -12.09 19.67 9.06
CA ALA A 256 -10.86 19.32 9.76
C ALA A 256 -10.97 17.98 10.50
N MET A 257 -12.14 17.64 11.06
CA MET A 257 -12.40 16.31 11.63
C MET A 257 -12.41 15.23 10.55
N LEU A 258 -13.05 15.48 9.40
CA LEU A 258 -13.07 14.54 8.26
C LEU A 258 -11.68 14.30 7.67
N TRP A 259 -10.83 15.32 7.60
CA TRP A 259 -9.41 15.16 7.24
C TRP A 259 -8.65 14.23 8.18
N ARG A 260 -9.10 14.09 9.42
CA ARG A 260 -8.55 13.19 10.44
C ARG A 260 -9.53 12.07 10.81
N TRP A 261 -10.34 11.61 9.85
CA TRP A 261 -11.34 10.56 10.08
C TRP A 261 -10.76 9.31 10.76
N TYR A 262 -9.50 8.96 10.47
CA TYR A 262 -8.82 7.81 11.04
C TYR A 262 -8.66 7.87 12.57
N ASP A 263 -8.53 9.06 13.16
CA ASP A 263 -8.38 9.21 14.62
C ASP A 263 -9.67 8.87 15.36
N ILE A 264 -10.82 8.92 14.69
CA ILE A 264 -12.12 8.59 15.31
C ILE A 264 -12.12 7.13 15.81
N PHE A 265 -11.42 6.21 15.15
CA PHE A 265 -11.34 4.81 15.61
C PHE A 265 -10.70 4.66 16.99
N LEU A 266 -9.85 5.60 17.42
CA LEU A 266 -9.30 5.60 18.79
C LEU A 266 -10.36 5.92 19.85
N LEU A 267 -11.45 6.60 19.45
CA LEU A 267 -12.51 7.06 20.35
C LEU A 267 -13.69 6.09 20.43
N ILE A 268 -13.84 5.23 19.43
CA ILE A 268 -14.97 4.31 19.36
C ILE A 268 -14.78 3.16 20.38
N PRO A 269 -15.78 2.87 21.24
CA PRO A 269 -15.71 1.78 22.22
C PRO A 269 -16.02 0.40 21.62
N PHE A 270 -16.64 0.35 20.44
CA PHE A 270 -16.89 -0.86 19.65
C PHE A 270 -15.88 -1.02 18.49
N PHE A 271 -15.79 -2.22 17.89
CA PHE A 271 -14.81 -2.53 16.83
C PHE A 271 -13.36 -2.07 17.11
N LYS A 272 -12.89 -2.27 18.34
CA LYS A 272 -11.58 -1.80 18.84
C LYS A 272 -10.39 -2.25 17.99
N ILE A 273 -10.52 -3.33 17.20
CA ILE A 273 -9.50 -3.79 16.27
C ILE A 273 -9.16 -2.75 15.19
N LEU A 274 -10.11 -1.89 14.82
CA LEU A 274 -9.93 -0.82 13.82
C LEU A 274 -8.93 0.25 14.28
N ARG A 275 -8.58 0.30 15.57
CA ARG A 275 -7.53 1.18 16.11
C ARG A 275 -6.17 0.93 15.50
N ILE A 276 -5.96 -0.19 14.83
CA ILE A 276 -4.76 -0.43 14.03
C ILE A 276 -4.52 0.68 12.99
N ILE A 277 -5.58 1.20 12.37
CA ILE A 277 -5.50 2.21 11.32
C ILE A 277 -4.83 3.51 11.84
N PRO A 278 -5.36 4.18 12.88
CA PRO A 278 -4.71 5.37 13.43
C PRO A 278 -3.34 5.06 14.03
N VAL A 279 -3.10 3.88 14.61
CA VAL A 279 -1.79 3.51 15.16
C VAL A 279 -0.72 3.46 14.07
N ILE A 280 -0.98 2.76 12.97
CA ILE A 280 -0.07 2.68 11.82
C ILE A 280 0.24 4.08 11.28
N ILE A 281 -0.80 4.91 11.12
CA ILE A 281 -0.65 6.29 10.61
C ILE A 281 0.19 7.14 11.58
N ARG A 282 -0.07 7.07 12.88
CA ARG A 282 0.67 7.84 13.91
C ARG A 282 2.12 7.38 14.06
N LEU A 283 2.41 6.07 13.92
CA LEU A 283 3.77 5.54 13.92
C LEU A 283 4.59 6.06 12.73
N ASN A 284 3.96 6.17 11.56
CA ASN A 284 4.58 6.79 10.38
C ASN A 284 4.75 8.30 10.54
N GLN A 285 3.74 9.02 11.06
CA GLN A 285 3.81 10.47 11.26
C GLN A 285 4.81 10.92 12.33
N SER A 286 5.16 10.02 13.27
CA SER A 286 6.09 10.32 14.37
C SER A 286 7.56 9.97 14.05
N ASP A 287 7.83 9.53 12.82
CA ASP A 287 9.12 8.99 12.38
C ASP A 287 9.64 7.86 13.30
N LEU A 288 8.73 7.10 13.92
CA LEU A 288 9.08 5.90 14.70
C LEU A 288 9.24 4.68 13.77
N ILE A 289 8.44 4.60 12.72
CA ILE A 289 8.48 3.55 11.70
C ILE A 289 8.27 4.21 10.33
N ASP A 290 9.24 4.12 9.42
CA ASP A 290 9.08 4.63 8.06
C ASP A 290 8.33 3.61 7.18
N LEU A 291 7.01 3.80 7.05
CA LEU A 291 6.16 2.95 6.22
C LEU A 291 6.21 3.34 4.73
N ASN A 292 6.87 4.44 4.37
CA ASN A 292 6.95 4.87 2.97
C ASN A 292 7.76 3.88 2.12
N SER A 293 8.79 3.27 2.73
CA SER A 293 9.59 2.21 2.11
C SER A 293 8.76 0.96 1.79
N ILE A 294 7.91 0.53 2.73
CA ILE A 294 6.99 -0.61 2.55
C ILE A 294 5.91 -0.28 1.51
N LYS A 295 5.34 0.94 1.56
CA LYS A 295 4.35 1.39 0.58
C LYS A 295 4.92 1.43 -0.84
N LYS A 296 6.16 1.91 -1.00
CA LYS A 296 6.87 1.93 -2.28
C LYS A 296 7.03 0.50 -2.82
N GLN A 297 7.48 -0.43 -1.98
CA GLN A 297 7.69 -1.83 -2.37
C GLN A 297 6.38 -2.58 -2.67
N ALA A 298 5.31 -2.35 -1.90
CA ALA A 298 3.99 -2.91 -2.16
C ALA A 298 3.38 -2.38 -3.48
N SER A 299 3.60 -1.10 -3.79
CA SER A 299 3.16 -0.53 -5.06
C SER A 299 3.92 -1.08 -6.27
N GLN A 300 5.20 -1.42 -6.12
CA GLN A 300 5.98 -2.05 -7.19
C GLN A 300 5.42 -3.42 -7.59
N GLY A 301 5.03 -4.26 -6.62
CA GLY A 301 4.47 -5.59 -6.90
C GLY A 301 3.07 -5.58 -7.54
N PHE A 302 2.23 -4.60 -7.20
CA PHE A 302 0.88 -4.48 -7.77
C PHE A 302 0.86 -3.74 -9.12
N VAL A 303 1.74 -2.74 -9.30
CA VAL A 303 1.80 -1.95 -10.53
C VAL A 303 2.52 -2.71 -11.65
N ALA A 304 3.54 -3.52 -11.35
CA ALA A 304 4.23 -4.31 -12.37
C ALA A 304 3.27 -5.24 -13.15
N GLY A 305 2.36 -5.94 -12.45
CA GLY A 305 1.41 -6.85 -13.10
C GLY A 305 0.26 -6.19 -13.84
N ILE A 306 0.04 -4.88 -13.66
CA ILE A 306 -1.03 -4.12 -14.34
C ILE A 306 -0.45 -3.25 -15.45
N ALA A 307 0.80 -2.81 -15.33
CA ALA A 307 1.41 -1.87 -16.25
C ALA A 307 1.87 -2.53 -17.57
N GLU A 308 2.18 -3.82 -17.57
CA GLU A 308 2.53 -4.59 -18.78
C GLU A 308 1.36 -4.58 -19.79
N ASP A 309 0.20 -5.08 -19.40
CA ASP A 309 -0.99 -5.16 -20.28
C ASP A 309 -1.58 -3.78 -20.63
N ILE A 310 -1.55 -2.81 -19.70
CA ILE A 310 -2.21 -1.52 -19.92
C ILE A 310 -1.39 -0.60 -20.82
N THR A 311 -0.06 -0.64 -20.76
CA THR A 311 0.78 0.31 -21.52
C THR A 311 0.70 0.05 -23.03
N GLU A 312 0.69 -1.23 -23.42
CA GLU A 312 0.48 -1.64 -24.81
C GLU A 312 -0.87 -1.14 -25.33
N VAL A 313 -1.95 -1.36 -24.56
CA VAL A 313 -3.31 -0.93 -24.91
C VAL A 313 -3.41 0.59 -24.99
N VAL A 314 -2.74 1.33 -24.10
CA VAL A 314 -2.74 2.80 -24.11
C VAL A 314 -2.01 3.33 -25.35
N PHE A 315 -0.86 2.75 -25.72
CA PHE A 315 -0.13 3.15 -26.93
C PHE A 315 -0.96 2.89 -28.20
N ILE A 316 -1.55 1.70 -28.31
CA ILE A 316 -2.47 1.35 -29.40
C ILE A 316 -3.63 2.35 -29.45
N ARG A 317 -4.21 2.73 -28.31
CA ARG A 317 -5.29 3.71 -28.24
C ARG A 317 -4.85 5.10 -28.71
N ILE A 318 -3.65 5.55 -28.36
CA ILE A 318 -3.12 6.85 -28.79
C ILE A 318 -2.91 6.85 -30.32
N ILE A 319 -2.26 5.80 -30.87
CA ILE A 319 -2.05 5.70 -32.32
C ILE A 319 -3.38 5.62 -33.06
N ASN A 320 -4.34 4.84 -32.57
CA ASN A 320 -5.69 4.78 -33.13
C ASN A 320 -6.39 6.15 -33.07
N GLN A 321 -6.19 6.92 -32.00
CA GLN A 321 -6.75 8.26 -31.87
C GLN A 321 -6.13 9.21 -32.90
N ILE A 322 -4.82 9.13 -33.13
CA ILE A 322 -4.14 9.91 -34.18
C ILE A 322 -4.65 9.47 -35.56
N GLN A 323 -4.67 8.16 -35.87
CA GLN A 323 -5.21 7.63 -37.12
C GLN A 323 -6.66 8.09 -37.36
N ASN A 324 -7.50 8.13 -36.32
CA ASN A 324 -8.86 8.62 -36.42
C ASN A 324 -8.93 10.13 -36.69
N SER A 325 -8.09 10.94 -36.05
CA SER A 325 -7.99 12.37 -36.35
C SER A 325 -7.51 12.63 -37.78
N VAL A 326 -6.56 11.82 -38.27
CA VAL A 326 -6.09 11.87 -39.67
C VAL A 326 -7.23 11.52 -40.62
N LYS A 327 -7.95 10.41 -40.40
CA LYS A 327 -9.12 9.99 -41.21
C LYS A 327 -10.31 10.96 -41.14
N GLN A 328 -10.38 11.79 -40.09
CA GLN A 328 -11.43 12.81 -39.93
C GLN A 328 -11.04 14.15 -40.57
N GLY A 329 -9.89 14.23 -41.24
CA GLY A 329 -9.42 15.44 -41.90
C GLY A 329 -8.94 16.54 -40.94
N ASP A 330 -8.59 16.21 -39.68
CA ASP A 330 -8.11 17.21 -38.72
C ASP A 330 -6.80 17.87 -39.17
N ILE A 331 -5.98 17.17 -39.98
CA ILE A 331 -4.78 17.72 -40.62
C ILE A 331 -5.13 18.96 -41.46
N GLN A 332 -6.25 18.90 -42.18
CA GLN A 332 -6.72 20.00 -43.03
C GLN A 332 -7.11 21.23 -42.19
N LYS A 333 -7.70 21.00 -41.00
CA LYS A 333 -8.08 22.06 -40.06
C LYS A 333 -6.87 22.75 -39.46
N ILE A 334 -5.81 21.99 -39.16
CA ILE A 334 -4.54 22.52 -38.65
C ILE A 334 -3.84 23.39 -39.71
N LEU A 335 -3.78 22.91 -40.96
CA LEU A 335 -3.13 23.65 -42.05
C LEU A 335 -3.87 24.94 -42.42
N THR A 336 -5.20 24.93 -42.39
CA THR A 336 -6.04 26.08 -42.75
C THR A 336 -6.27 27.08 -41.60
N HIS A 337 -5.74 26.83 -40.40
CA HIS A 337 -5.91 27.70 -39.21
C HIS A 337 -7.38 28.11 -38.97
N GLN A 338 -8.35 27.25 -39.31
CA GLN A 338 -9.75 27.47 -38.93
C GLN A 338 -9.94 27.03 -37.47
N THR A 339 -9.40 27.84 -36.57
CA THR A 339 -9.44 27.64 -35.11
C THR A 339 -10.85 27.89 -34.57
N THR A 340 -11.66 26.85 -34.45
CA THR A 340 -12.94 26.90 -33.72
C THR A 340 -13.03 25.92 -32.54
N SER A 341 -11.95 25.21 -32.18
CA SER A 341 -11.95 24.37 -30.97
C SER A 341 -10.63 24.43 -30.19
N THR A 342 -10.67 25.10 -29.03
CA THR A 342 -9.95 24.72 -27.80
C THR A 342 -8.52 24.19 -27.95
N TYR A 343 -7.68 24.91 -28.68
CA TYR A 343 -6.24 24.75 -28.54
C TYR A 343 -5.80 25.54 -27.30
N ILE A 344 -5.17 24.88 -26.34
CA ILE A 344 -4.60 25.54 -25.16
C ILE A 344 -3.22 26.04 -25.60
N ASP A 345 -3.16 27.33 -25.91
CA ASP A 345 -1.89 28.00 -26.08
C ASP A 345 -1.22 28.15 -24.72
N VAL A 346 -0.06 27.52 -24.56
CA VAL A 346 0.65 27.47 -23.27
C VAL A 346 1.57 28.68 -23.12
N ASN A 347 1.96 29.37 -24.21
CA ASN A 347 2.90 30.50 -24.21
C ASN A 347 2.65 31.50 -25.36
N GLU A 348 3.01 32.77 -25.21
CA GLU A 348 2.80 33.82 -26.23
C GLU A 348 3.76 33.76 -27.45
N ILE A 349 4.45 32.64 -27.68
CA ILE A 349 5.44 32.49 -28.75
C ILE A 349 4.82 31.62 -29.85
N ASN A 350 4.89 32.06 -31.11
CA ASN A 350 4.52 31.21 -32.23
C ASN A 350 5.58 30.10 -32.40
N GLU A 351 5.34 28.93 -31.83
CA GLU A 351 6.33 27.84 -31.80
C GLU A 351 6.70 27.36 -33.20
N ILE A 352 5.79 27.45 -34.16
CA ILE A 352 6.05 27.04 -35.56
C ILE A 352 7.12 27.94 -36.17
N GLN A 353 7.04 29.26 -35.95
CA GLN A 353 8.03 30.21 -36.45
C GLN A 353 9.42 29.95 -35.85
N GLU A 354 9.50 29.71 -34.55
CA GLU A 354 10.77 29.43 -33.86
C GLU A 354 11.36 28.07 -34.24
N ILE A 355 10.53 27.04 -34.43
CA ILE A 355 10.98 25.73 -34.93
C ILE A 355 11.54 25.88 -36.35
N VAL A 356 10.85 26.60 -37.24
CA VAL A 356 11.34 26.83 -38.61
C VAL A 356 12.66 27.58 -38.60
N LYS A 357 12.82 28.58 -37.71
CA LYS A 357 14.08 29.31 -37.54
C LYS A 357 15.22 28.39 -37.09
N LEU A 358 15.00 27.60 -36.04
CA LEU A 358 15.98 26.62 -35.55
C LEU A 358 16.35 25.61 -36.64
N PHE A 359 15.37 25.16 -37.42
CA PHE A 359 15.59 24.23 -38.52
C PHE A 359 16.41 24.88 -39.65
N LEU A 360 16.11 26.13 -40.01
CA LEU A 360 16.90 26.89 -40.99
C LEU A 360 18.34 27.09 -40.52
N GLU A 361 18.55 27.37 -39.24
CA GLU A 361 19.87 27.49 -38.63
C GLU A 361 20.65 26.17 -38.73
N ILE A 362 20.04 25.04 -38.35
CA ILE A 362 20.64 23.71 -38.50
C ILE A 362 20.92 23.36 -39.97
N ILE A 363 20.00 23.70 -40.88
CA ILE A 363 20.19 23.47 -42.31
C ILE A 363 21.41 24.23 -42.79
N VAL A 364 21.49 25.52 -42.52
CA VAL A 364 22.54 26.39 -43.08
C VAL A 364 23.90 26.13 -42.44
N GLU A 365 23.94 25.90 -41.14
CA GLU A 365 25.21 25.71 -40.42
C GLU A 365 25.74 24.28 -40.52
N LYS A 366 24.87 23.26 -40.51
CA LYS A 366 25.29 21.86 -40.41
C LYS A 366 24.99 21.04 -41.64
N THR A 367 23.85 21.27 -42.30
CA THR A 367 23.38 20.38 -43.37
C THR A 367 23.92 20.80 -44.74
N LEU A 368 23.83 22.09 -45.10
CA LEU A 368 24.34 22.62 -46.37
C LEU A 368 25.84 22.31 -46.56
N PRO A 369 26.73 22.49 -45.58
CA PRO A 369 28.13 22.12 -45.79
C PRO A 369 28.33 20.63 -46.05
N GLN A 370 27.51 19.76 -45.44
CA GLN A 370 27.64 18.31 -45.57
C GLN A 370 27.17 17.79 -46.93
N ILE A 371 26.15 18.41 -47.53
CA ILE A 371 25.61 18.01 -48.84
C ILE A 371 26.25 18.74 -50.02
N GLN A 372 27.27 19.59 -49.77
CA GLN A 372 27.95 20.36 -50.80
C GLN A 372 28.41 19.51 -52.00
N PRO A 373 29.10 18.36 -51.84
CA PRO A 373 29.60 17.63 -52.99
C PRO A 373 28.47 17.03 -53.83
N GLU A 374 27.39 16.52 -53.21
CA GLU A 374 26.22 16.00 -53.93
C GLU A 374 25.43 17.13 -54.61
N ALA A 375 25.29 18.27 -53.95
CA ALA A 375 24.59 19.43 -54.49
C ALA A 375 25.33 20.06 -55.67
N GLU A 376 26.65 20.21 -55.58
CA GLU A 376 27.48 20.68 -56.70
C GLU A 376 27.43 19.69 -57.88
N ALA A 377 27.45 18.38 -57.62
CA ALA A 377 27.30 17.37 -58.67
C ALA A 377 25.92 17.45 -59.35
N PHE A 378 24.85 17.64 -58.59
CA PHE A 378 23.50 17.82 -59.12
C PHE A 378 23.36 19.11 -59.93
N LEU A 379 23.90 20.23 -59.43
CA LEU A 379 23.91 21.51 -60.14
C LEU A 379 24.71 21.41 -61.42
N LYS A 380 25.90 20.79 -61.37
CA LYS A 380 26.74 20.55 -62.55
C LYS A 380 25.98 19.76 -63.61
N TYR A 381 25.31 18.67 -63.23
CA TYR A 381 24.51 17.89 -64.18
C TYR A 381 23.44 18.73 -64.87
N ASN A 382 22.73 19.58 -64.11
CA ASN A 382 21.71 20.47 -64.68
C ASN A 382 22.32 21.58 -65.56
N PHE A 383 23.48 22.14 -65.19
CA PHE A 383 24.18 23.13 -66.00
C PHE A 383 24.77 22.53 -67.27
N ASP A 384 25.37 21.34 -67.20
CA ASP A 384 25.84 20.59 -68.37
C ASP A 384 24.69 20.34 -69.34
N LYS A 385 23.55 19.89 -68.82
CA LYS A 385 22.34 19.67 -69.61
C LYS A 385 21.83 20.97 -70.23
N ALA A 386 21.71 22.05 -69.47
CA ALA A 386 21.24 23.34 -69.95
C ALA A 386 22.17 23.96 -71.01
N ILE A 387 23.48 23.88 -70.81
CA ILE A 387 24.49 24.39 -71.75
C ILE A 387 24.51 23.55 -73.02
N SER A 388 24.40 22.21 -72.91
CA SER A 388 24.33 21.32 -74.10
C SER A 388 23.09 21.56 -74.96
N GLN A 389 21.99 22.03 -74.35
CA GLN A 389 20.74 22.37 -75.02
C GLN A 389 20.72 23.80 -75.58
N SER A 390 21.75 24.60 -75.32
CA SER A 390 21.84 25.98 -75.80
C SER A 390 22.25 26.04 -77.28
N PRO A 391 21.50 26.75 -78.15
CA PRO A 391 21.83 26.92 -79.57
C PRO A 391 23.23 27.51 -79.81
N ALA A 392 23.73 28.32 -78.86
CA ALA A 392 25.05 28.94 -78.94
C ALA A 392 26.20 27.96 -78.68
N PHE A 393 25.94 26.87 -77.95
CA PHE A 393 26.98 25.90 -77.57
C PHE A 393 27.02 24.71 -78.54
N THR A 394 25.87 24.32 -79.11
CA THR A 394 25.78 23.28 -80.14
C THR A 394 26.56 23.65 -81.41
N SER A 395 26.68 24.95 -81.74
CA SER A 395 27.47 25.43 -82.88
C SER A 395 28.98 25.39 -82.63
N LEU A 396 29.41 25.47 -81.37
CA LEU A 396 30.82 25.46 -80.95
C LEU A 396 31.38 24.04 -80.77
N GLN A 397 30.53 23.02 -80.57
CA GLN A 397 30.95 21.60 -80.43
C GLN A 397 31.74 21.04 -81.63
N ARG A 398 31.82 21.74 -82.76
CA ARG A 398 32.61 21.34 -83.93
C ARG A 398 34.11 21.60 -83.79
N PHE A 399 34.54 22.33 -82.75
CA PHE A 399 35.95 22.64 -82.50
C PHE A 399 36.55 21.71 -81.44
N PRO A 400 37.75 21.15 -81.67
CA PRO A 400 38.43 20.33 -80.68
C PRO A 400 38.75 21.15 -79.42
N GLY A 401 38.38 20.62 -78.24
CA GLY A 401 38.61 21.26 -76.92
C GLY A 401 37.37 21.88 -76.27
N VAL A 402 36.22 21.94 -76.96
CA VAL A 402 34.98 22.59 -76.44
C VAL A 402 34.27 21.77 -75.34
N GLU A 403 34.38 20.44 -75.34
CA GLU A 403 33.84 19.59 -74.26
C GLU A 403 34.54 19.84 -72.91
N GLY A 404 35.87 20.07 -72.94
CA GLY A 404 36.62 20.44 -71.74
C GLY A 404 36.19 21.80 -71.19
N LEU A 405 35.91 22.75 -72.08
CA LEU A 405 35.43 24.08 -71.73
C LEU A 405 34.00 24.04 -71.15
N GLN A 406 33.12 23.19 -71.70
CA GLN A 406 31.78 22.96 -71.15
C GLN A 406 31.84 22.44 -69.71
N ASN A 407 32.60 21.36 -69.49
CA ASN A 407 32.74 20.74 -68.18
C ASN A 407 33.32 21.71 -67.15
N GLN A 408 34.29 22.53 -67.55
CA GLN A 408 34.87 23.56 -66.67
C GLN A 408 33.87 24.66 -66.34
N LEU A 409 33.10 25.15 -67.33
CA LEU A 409 32.06 26.14 -67.11
C LEU A 409 30.96 25.62 -66.19
N SER A 410 30.44 24.41 -66.43
CA SER A 410 29.42 23.81 -65.58
C SER A 410 29.91 23.56 -64.15
N GLN A 411 31.16 23.13 -63.99
CA GLN A 411 31.76 22.96 -62.65
C GLN A 411 31.90 24.30 -61.92
N GLN A 412 32.37 25.35 -62.61
CA GLN A 412 32.51 26.67 -62.02
C GLN A 412 31.15 27.31 -61.70
N LEU A 413 30.16 27.16 -62.57
CA LEU A 413 28.80 27.64 -62.33
C LEU A 413 28.16 26.88 -61.18
N ALA A 414 28.29 25.55 -61.13
CA ALA A 414 27.80 24.73 -60.03
C ALA A 414 28.36 25.16 -58.67
N SER A 415 29.69 25.22 -58.56
CA SER A 415 30.35 25.57 -57.30
C SER A 415 30.07 27.02 -56.90
N ARG A 416 30.10 27.97 -57.85
CA ARG A 416 29.83 29.37 -57.56
C ARG A 416 28.38 29.63 -57.20
N SER A 417 27.43 29.01 -57.90
CA SER A 417 26.01 29.09 -57.55
C SER A 417 25.74 28.49 -56.17
N TYR A 418 26.36 27.36 -55.85
CA TYR A 418 26.23 26.74 -54.54
C TYR A 418 26.80 27.61 -53.42
N GLN A 419 28.01 28.15 -53.61
CA GLN A 419 28.66 29.05 -52.67
C GLN A 419 27.85 30.33 -52.45
N THR A 420 27.38 30.97 -53.53
CA THR A 420 26.55 32.17 -53.42
C THR A 420 25.23 31.87 -52.69
N LEU A 421 24.61 30.72 -52.93
CA LEU A 421 23.41 30.30 -52.19
C LEU A 421 23.71 30.12 -50.69
N CYS A 422 24.82 29.48 -50.35
CA CYS A 422 25.23 29.30 -48.96
C CYS A 422 25.53 30.64 -48.28
N GLU A 423 26.25 31.55 -48.96
CA GLU A 423 26.56 32.89 -48.46
C GLU A 423 25.29 33.72 -48.22
N VAL A 424 24.36 33.70 -49.18
CA VAL A 424 23.08 34.41 -49.05
C VAL A 424 22.28 33.83 -47.87
N MET A 425 22.14 32.51 -47.78
CA MET A 425 21.41 31.87 -46.68
C MET A 425 22.05 32.12 -45.31
N ASN A 426 23.38 32.11 -45.23
CA ASN A 426 24.12 32.40 -44.01
C ASN A 426 24.03 33.90 -43.61
N SER A 427 23.88 34.80 -44.58
CA SER A 427 23.62 36.22 -44.31
C SER A 427 22.19 36.49 -43.84
N LEU A 428 21.21 35.70 -44.29
CA LEU A 428 19.78 35.87 -43.97
C LEU A 428 19.42 35.41 -42.55
N ILE A 429 20.17 34.46 -41.98
CA ILE A 429 19.92 33.94 -40.61
C ILE A 429 20.42 34.91 -39.53
N LYS A 430 21.33 35.85 -39.87
CA LYS A 430 21.83 36.86 -38.94
C LYS A 430 20.81 37.98 -38.72
N GLU A 431 19.96 37.79 -37.72
CA GLU A 431 19.10 38.77 -37.03
C GLU A 431 18.61 39.98 -37.86
N ASP A 432 17.86 39.75 -38.93
CA ASP A 432 17.02 40.79 -39.53
C ASP A 432 15.57 40.66 -39.05
N LYS A 433 15.09 41.64 -38.28
CA LYS A 433 13.69 41.71 -37.84
C LYS A 433 12.71 41.70 -39.02
N LYS A 434 13.11 42.29 -40.16
CA LYS A 434 12.30 42.33 -41.37
C LYS A 434 12.21 40.97 -42.05
N PHE A 435 13.28 40.17 -41.99
CA PHE A 435 13.28 38.79 -42.45
C PHE A 435 12.27 37.95 -41.66
N ASN A 436 12.26 38.06 -40.34
CA ASN A 436 11.30 37.34 -39.49
C ASN A 436 9.84 37.69 -39.83
N GLU A 437 9.54 38.96 -40.11
CA GLU A 437 8.20 39.40 -40.51
C GLU A 437 7.80 38.83 -41.89
N LEU A 438 8.71 38.86 -42.87
CA LEU A 438 8.47 38.31 -44.20
C LEU A 438 8.36 36.78 -44.19
N LEU A 439 9.19 36.10 -43.39
CA LEU A 439 9.14 34.66 -43.18
C LEU A 439 7.80 34.26 -42.57
N GLY A 440 7.34 34.97 -41.53
CA GLY A 440 6.02 34.75 -40.93
C GLY A 440 4.88 34.91 -41.95
N LYS A 441 4.89 35.99 -42.73
CA LYS A 441 3.89 36.22 -43.80
C LYS A 441 3.93 35.15 -44.89
N MET A 442 5.13 34.69 -45.26
CA MET A 442 5.30 33.63 -46.26
C MET A 442 4.76 32.30 -45.74
N ILE A 443 5.11 31.92 -44.50
CA ILE A 443 4.63 30.69 -43.87
C ILE A 443 3.10 30.70 -43.81
N GLN A 444 2.51 31.81 -43.36
CA GLN A 444 1.06 31.95 -43.25
C GLN A 444 0.36 31.87 -44.62
N LYS A 445 0.90 32.56 -45.64
CA LYS A 445 0.31 32.53 -46.98
C LYS A 445 0.51 31.17 -47.65
N PHE A 446 1.65 30.53 -47.43
CA PHE A 446 1.95 29.19 -47.92
C PHE A 446 1.02 28.15 -47.29
N SER A 447 0.86 28.16 -45.96
CA SER A 447 -0.03 27.21 -45.27
C SER A 447 -1.48 27.36 -45.74
N LEU A 448 -1.94 28.60 -45.89
CA LEU A 448 -3.28 28.89 -46.37
C LEU A 448 -3.47 28.42 -47.82
N SER A 449 -2.54 28.75 -48.72
CA SER A 449 -2.60 28.36 -50.13
C SER A 449 -2.48 26.85 -50.32
N LEU A 450 -1.64 26.19 -49.54
CA LEU A 450 -1.43 24.74 -49.62
C LEU A 450 -2.65 24.00 -49.06
N GLY A 451 -3.22 24.47 -47.95
CA GLY A 451 -4.47 23.93 -47.41
C GLY A 451 -5.63 24.03 -48.41
N THR A 452 -5.75 25.15 -49.12
CA THR A 452 -6.78 25.35 -50.15
C THR A 452 -6.53 24.52 -51.42
N GLU A 453 -5.29 24.34 -51.86
CA GLU A 453 -5.00 23.57 -53.08
C GLU A 453 -5.13 22.06 -52.84
N LEU A 454 -4.71 21.59 -51.65
CA LEU A 454 -4.88 20.20 -51.24
C LEU A 454 -6.36 19.81 -51.14
N GLN A 455 -7.23 20.75 -50.76
CA GLN A 455 -8.69 20.58 -50.80
C GLN A 455 -9.23 20.29 -52.20
N VAL A 456 -8.62 20.88 -53.24
CA VAL A 456 -9.15 20.85 -54.60
C VAL A 456 -8.73 19.60 -55.36
N GLN A 457 -7.51 19.09 -55.14
CA GLN A 457 -6.95 18.00 -55.95
C GLN A 457 -7.23 16.55 -55.48
N LYS A 458 -8.05 16.33 -54.44
CA LYS A 458 -8.21 15.00 -53.76
C LYS A 458 -6.88 14.38 -53.26
N SER A 459 -5.81 15.17 -53.21
CA SER A 459 -4.50 14.74 -52.71
C SER A 459 -4.50 14.47 -51.21
N THR A 460 -5.51 15.00 -50.48
CA THR A 460 -5.75 14.76 -49.05
C THR A 460 -6.01 13.30 -48.76
N ASP A 461 -6.84 12.63 -49.54
CA ASP A 461 -7.24 11.24 -49.28
C ASP A 461 -6.03 10.30 -49.40
N LYS A 462 -5.14 10.58 -50.36
CA LYS A 462 -3.89 9.84 -50.54
C LYS A 462 -2.90 10.10 -49.40
N LEU A 463 -2.84 11.33 -48.90
CA LEU A 463 -1.93 11.71 -47.82
C LEU A 463 -2.42 11.15 -46.47
N GLU A 464 -3.72 11.16 -46.22
CA GLU A 464 -4.35 10.53 -45.06
C GLU A 464 -4.13 9.02 -45.04
N LEU A 465 -4.23 8.37 -46.20
CA LEU A 465 -3.95 6.94 -46.34
C LEU A 465 -2.48 6.64 -46.03
N LEU A 466 -1.54 7.39 -46.62
CA LEU A 466 -0.10 7.20 -46.37
C LEU A 466 0.29 7.44 -44.90
N ILE A 467 -0.29 8.45 -44.24
CA ILE A 467 -0.04 8.70 -42.81
C ILE A 467 -0.68 7.60 -41.96
N THR A 468 -1.88 7.14 -42.30
CA THR A 468 -2.52 6.04 -41.58
C THR A 468 -1.70 4.76 -41.66
N ASP A 469 -1.16 4.44 -42.85
CA ASP A 469 -0.32 3.28 -43.09
C ASP A 469 1.01 3.39 -42.34
N LEU A 470 1.66 4.56 -42.36
CA LEU A 470 2.87 4.81 -41.56
C LEU A 470 2.62 4.63 -40.05
N LEU A 471 1.48 5.13 -39.56
CA LEU A 471 1.10 4.97 -38.15
C LEU A 471 0.81 3.50 -37.79
N GLU A 472 0.29 2.73 -38.74
CA GLU A 472 0.08 1.29 -38.59
C GLU A 472 1.42 0.55 -38.50
N GLU A 473 2.38 0.90 -39.35
CA GLU A 473 3.75 0.37 -39.30
C GLU A 473 4.45 0.71 -37.98
N ILE A 474 4.28 1.94 -37.47
CA ILE A 474 4.81 2.35 -36.16
C ILE A 474 4.17 1.52 -35.03
N LYS A 475 2.85 1.29 -35.09
CA LYS A 475 2.13 0.49 -34.09
C LYS A 475 2.72 -0.92 -33.99
N ILE A 476 2.93 -1.57 -35.14
CA ILE A 476 3.47 -2.94 -35.20
C ILE A 476 4.91 -2.98 -34.66
N ASN A 477 5.79 -2.09 -35.13
CA ASN A 477 7.20 -2.08 -34.74
C ASN A 477 7.43 -1.69 -33.27
N TYR A 478 6.55 -0.89 -32.67
CA TYR A 478 6.69 -0.43 -31.29
C TYR A 478 6.24 -1.49 -30.26
N ILE A 479 5.19 -2.26 -30.56
CA ILE A 479 4.70 -3.35 -29.69
C ILE A 479 5.80 -4.40 -29.48
N GLU A 480 6.58 -4.71 -30.52
CA GLU A 480 7.66 -5.69 -30.43
C GLU A 480 8.79 -5.22 -29.49
N ARG A 481 9.04 -3.90 -29.43
CA ARG A 481 10.13 -3.29 -28.67
C ARG A 481 9.78 -2.97 -27.20
N LEU A 482 8.51 -2.69 -26.90
CA LEU A 482 8.01 -2.40 -25.54
C LEU A 482 8.22 -3.56 -24.56
N SER A 483 8.26 -4.80 -25.05
CA SER A 483 8.56 -5.99 -24.23
C SER A 483 9.92 -5.94 -23.52
N GLN A 484 10.81 -5.02 -23.91
CA GLN A 484 12.18 -4.91 -23.41
C GLN A 484 12.50 -3.61 -22.65
N GLU A 485 11.61 -2.61 -22.63
CA GLU A 485 11.88 -1.30 -22.00
C GLU A 485 11.16 -1.12 -20.65
N ASP A 486 11.87 -0.50 -19.68
CA ASP A 486 11.42 -0.31 -18.30
C ASP A 486 10.20 0.65 -18.20
N VAL A 487 9.03 0.04 -18.03
CA VAL A 487 7.71 0.67 -17.79
C VAL A 487 7.74 1.72 -16.66
N ASP A 488 8.67 1.60 -15.72
CA ASP A 488 8.86 2.53 -14.60
C ASP A 488 9.21 3.96 -15.05
N ALA A 489 10.02 4.12 -16.10
CA ALA A 489 10.43 5.43 -16.60
C ALA A 489 9.27 6.23 -17.20
N ILE A 490 8.36 5.53 -17.89
CA ILE A 490 7.19 6.13 -18.56
C ILE A 490 6.17 6.63 -17.52
N LEU A 491 5.97 5.88 -16.44
CA LEU A 491 5.04 6.25 -15.36
C LEU A 491 5.52 7.49 -14.59
N GLU A 492 6.82 7.62 -14.36
CA GLU A 492 7.39 8.77 -13.65
C GLU A 492 7.29 10.06 -14.48
N GLN A 493 7.58 9.99 -15.79
CA GLN A 493 7.42 11.13 -16.70
C GLN A 493 5.96 11.58 -16.83
N THR A 494 5.02 10.62 -16.92
CA THR A 494 3.59 10.92 -17.00
C THR A 494 3.07 11.65 -15.76
N ARG A 495 3.58 11.30 -14.57
CA ARG A 495 3.25 12.00 -13.31
C ARG A 495 3.76 13.44 -13.32
N GLN A 496 4.98 13.68 -13.80
CA GLN A 496 5.55 15.03 -13.89
C GLN A 496 4.78 15.93 -14.86
N LEU A 497 4.35 15.39 -16.01
CA LEU A 497 3.55 16.13 -16.99
C LEU A 497 2.17 16.52 -16.45
N ARG A 498 1.47 15.62 -15.74
CA ARG A 498 0.19 15.95 -15.09
C ARG A 498 0.33 17.03 -14.02
N GLN A 499 1.41 16.99 -13.23
CA GLN A 499 1.68 18.02 -12.23
C GLN A 499 1.94 19.39 -12.87
N LYS A 500 2.68 19.43 -13.99
CA LYS A 500 2.88 20.67 -14.74
C LYS A 500 1.57 21.20 -15.32
N ALA A 501 0.77 20.35 -15.97
CA ALA A 501 -0.51 20.76 -16.55
C ALA A 501 -1.52 21.29 -15.50
N GLN A 502 -1.54 20.70 -14.29
CA GLN A 502 -2.38 21.21 -13.19
C GLN A 502 -1.86 22.52 -12.60
N ALA A 503 -0.55 22.76 -12.63
CA ALA A 503 0.04 24.02 -12.16
C ALA A 503 -0.21 25.20 -13.11
N THR A 504 -0.59 24.93 -14.37
CA THR A 504 -0.84 25.96 -15.40
C THR A 504 -2.32 26.34 -15.55
N LEU A 505 -3.25 25.68 -14.83
CA LEU A 505 -4.65 26.10 -14.82
C LEU A 505 -4.80 27.41 -14.02
N PRO A 506 -5.34 28.50 -14.60
CA PRO A 506 -5.64 29.71 -13.84
C PRO A 506 -6.62 29.36 -12.72
N GLN A 507 -6.27 29.74 -11.49
CA GLN A 507 -7.19 29.66 -10.36
C GLN A 507 -8.39 30.55 -10.68
N ILE A 508 -9.54 29.94 -10.94
CA ILE A 508 -10.81 30.64 -11.02
C ILE A 508 -11.08 31.16 -9.61
N GLU A 509 -10.83 32.45 -9.37
CA GLU A 509 -11.34 33.14 -8.19
C GLU A 509 -12.87 32.98 -8.16
N PRO A 510 -13.46 32.55 -7.04
CA PRO A 510 -14.90 32.53 -6.92
C PRO A 510 -15.43 33.97 -6.92
N SER A 511 -16.25 34.29 -7.92
CA SER A 511 -16.96 35.56 -8.04
C SER A 511 -17.81 35.85 -6.78
N PRO A 512 -17.76 37.06 -6.21
CA PRO A 512 -18.48 37.37 -4.98
C PRO A 512 -19.91 37.84 -5.31
N TYR A 513 -20.75 36.98 -5.87
CA TYR A 513 -22.20 37.20 -5.90
C TYR A 513 -22.95 35.87 -5.99
N ARG A 514 -23.36 35.34 -4.82
CA ARG A 514 -24.73 34.88 -4.53
C ARG A 514 -24.89 34.51 -3.07
#